data_AF-A0A6L6U4A1-F1
#
_entry.id   AF-A0A6L6U4A1-F1
#
_cell.length_a   1.000
_cell.length_b   1.000
_cell.length_c   1.000
_cell.angle_alpha   90.00
_cell.angle_beta   90.00
_cell.angle_gamma   90.00
#
_symmetry.space_group_name_H-M   'P 1'
#
loop_
_entity.id
_entity.type
_entity.pdbx_description
1 polymer ?
#
loop_
_entity_poly.entity_id
_entity_poly.type
_entity_poly.pdbx_seq_one_letter_code
_entity_poly.pdbx_strand_id
1 'polypeptide(L)'
;MKKIILLVFFICNIVIGQNSSQFEYDQEFKINQTVFLFGDNVKLRNEPSTDAKTISLLKIGTTLKIIEVTDKTYLYNGIESPWYKVEYNDKQGYLVGGLISITEKKSNETRFLFSFKMDNSKLYVITRVLTNKSSDYLENITEFKGDNYLFRIFLHDNLGIENVNHILYFNYLPESCEANTGGFYLFLNDSGLHKVLDLTSSADIGFWESEILIFPNNPNGEKDKILFLKEHGQFPEDIESNDDPIWEETNSIKINLKWEDNKLTPNPRTILNKIENY
;
A
#
# COMPACT_ATOMS: atom_id res chain seq x y z
N MET A 1 24.80 -24.57 36.90
CA MET A 1 23.76 -23.58 37.27
C MET A 1 24.33 -22.17 37.14
N LYS A 2 23.95 -21.48 36.07
CA LYS A 2 23.68 -20.03 35.98
C LYS A 2 22.96 -19.86 34.65
N LYS A 3 21.62 -19.81 34.68
CA LYS A 3 20.81 -19.56 33.49
C LYS A 3 21.07 -18.11 33.09
N ILE A 4 21.90 -17.90 32.08
CA ILE A 4 22.01 -16.59 31.43
C ILE A 4 20.78 -16.51 30.53
N ILE A 5 19.80 -15.74 30.98
CA ILE A 5 18.65 -15.37 30.15
C ILE A 5 19.19 -14.38 29.14
N LEU A 6 19.43 -14.85 27.91
CA LEU A 6 19.75 -14.00 26.78
C LEU A 6 18.50 -13.17 26.47
N LEU A 7 18.48 -11.92 26.94
CA LEU A 7 17.46 -10.97 26.58
C LEU A 7 17.76 -10.53 25.15
N VAL A 8 17.18 -11.24 24.18
CA VAL A 8 17.11 -10.79 22.79
C VAL A 8 16.36 -9.46 22.81
N PHE A 9 17.09 -8.36 22.61
CA PHE A 9 16.49 -7.07 22.29
C PHE A 9 15.96 -7.18 20.85
N PHE A 10 14.84 -7.90 20.71
CA PHE A 10 13.92 -7.61 19.64
C PHE A 10 13.55 -6.16 19.89
N ILE A 11 14.01 -5.25 19.04
CA ILE A 11 13.44 -3.91 19.00
C ILE A 11 12.02 -4.14 18.47
N CYS A 12 11.14 -4.60 19.36
CA CYS A 12 9.72 -4.37 19.28
C CYS A 12 9.62 -2.86 19.27
N ASN A 13 9.66 -2.28 18.08
CA ASN A 13 8.88 -1.10 17.82
C ASN A 13 7.49 -1.49 18.30
N ILE A 14 7.15 -1.02 19.51
CA ILE A 14 5.78 -0.99 19.98
C ILE A 14 5.13 0.01 19.04
N VAL A 15 4.75 -0.49 17.86
CA VAL A 15 3.87 0.21 16.96
C VAL A 15 2.59 0.32 17.75
N ILE A 16 2.37 1.51 18.33
CA ILE A 16 1.08 1.93 18.81
C ILE A 16 0.11 1.59 17.68
N GLY A 17 -0.74 0.59 17.92
CA GLY A 17 -1.54 -0.08 16.91
C GLY A 17 -2.44 0.90 16.19
N GLN A 18 -2.00 1.37 15.03
CA GLN A 18 -2.92 1.68 13.95
C GLN A 18 -3.28 0.32 13.34
N ASN A 19 -4.57 -0.03 13.32
CA ASN A 19 -5.06 -1.26 12.69
C ASN A 19 -4.57 -1.33 11.24
N SER A 20 -3.42 -1.94 11.00
CA SER A 20 -2.91 -2.20 9.66
C SER A 20 -3.49 -3.53 9.22
N SER A 21 -4.75 -3.49 8.75
CA SER A 21 -5.35 -4.63 8.07
C SER A 21 -4.46 -5.02 6.89
N GLN A 22 -4.23 -6.32 6.76
CA GLN A 22 -3.68 -6.93 5.56
C GLN A 22 -4.78 -6.99 4.50
N PHE A 23 -4.38 -6.77 3.25
CA PHE A 23 -5.27 -6.79 2.10
C PHE A 23 -4.73 -7.74 1.03
N GLU A 24 -5.66 -8.31 0.28
CA GLU A 24 -5.45 -9.13 -0.90
C GLU A 24 -6.33 -8.58 -2.04
N TYR A 25 -5.97 -8.86 -3.29
CA TYR A 25 -6.66 -8.27 -4.43
C TYR A 25 -8.06 -8.85 -4.70
N ASP A 26 -8.31 -10.09 -4.31
CA ASP A 26 -9.54 -10.85 -4.52
C ASP A 26 -10.42 -10.93 -3.25
N GLN A 27 -10.14 -10.08 -2.25
CA GLN A 27 -10.89 -10.06 -1.00
C GLN A 27 -12.37 -9.74 -1.24
N GLU A 28 -13.25 -10.67 -0.88
CA GLU A 28 -14.70 -10.44 -0.93
C GLU A 28 -15.23 -9.63 0.25
N PHE A 29 -16.29 -8.87 0.01
CA PHE A 29 -17.02 -8.16 1.05
C PHE A 29 -18.03 -9.06 1.76
N LYS A 30 -18.17 -8.88 3.08
CA LYS A 30 -19.05 -9.69 3.94
C LYS A 30 -20.41 -9.02 4.11
N ILE A 31 -21.46 -9.83 4.30
CA ILE A 31 -22.79 -9.33 4.66
C ILE A 31 -22.69 -8.49 5.95
N ASN A 32 -23.42 -7.38 5.98
CA ASN A 32 -23.38 -6.32 7.00
C ASN A 32 -22.09 -5.49 7.08
N GLN A 33 -21.12 -5.71 6.18
CA GLN A 33 -19.93 -4.86 6.10
C GLN A 33 -20.31 -3.46 5.63
N THR A 34 -19.79 -2.44 6.31
CA THR A 34 -19.80 -1.06 5.81
C THR A 34 -18.65 -0.89 4.82
N VAL A 35 -18.96 -0.40 3.63
CA VAL A 35 -18.01 -0.21 2.52
C VAL A 35 -18.18 1.18 1.91
N PHE A 36 -17.22 1.58 1.08
CA PHE A 36 -17.21 2.89 0.44
C PHE A 36 -17.14 2.74 -1.06
N LEU A 37 -17.94 3.50 -1.79
CA LEU A 37 -17.94 3.44 -3.24
C LEU A 37 -16.63 4.01 -3.81
N PHE A 38 -15.97 3.25 -4.68
CA PHE A 38 -14.76 3.67 -5.38
C PHE A 38 -15.07 4.34 -6.72
N GLY A 39 -16.09 3.86 -7.44
CA GLY A 39 -16.55 4.49 -8.68
C GLY A 39 -17.23 5.83 -8.44
N ASP A 40 -17.13 6.75 -9.40
CA ASP A 40 -17.99 7.95 -9.42
C ASP A 40 -19.14 7.77 -10.42
N ASN A 41 -20.29 8.39 -10.12
CA ASN A 41 -21.53 8.27 -10.91
C ASN A 41 -21.95 6.81 -11.17
N VAL A 42 -21.88 5.97 -10.14
CA VAL A 42 -22.23 4.55 -10.24
C VAL A 42 -23.74 4.37 -10.21
N LYS A 43 -24.27 3.60 -11.16
CA LYS A 43 -25.69 3.25 -11.21
C LYS A 43 -25.98 2.17 -10.17
N LEU A 44 -26.81 2.47 -9.17
CA LEU A 44 -27.43 1.48 -8.31
C LEU A 44 -28.61 0.86 -9.05
N ARG A 45 -28.63 -0.45 -9.23
CA ARG A 45 -29.59 -1.14 -10.11
C ARG A 45 -30.58 -2.00 -9.34
N ASN A 46 -31.76 -2.26 -9.90
CA ASN A 46 -32.75 -3.12 -9.24
C ASN A 46 -32.44 -4.62 -9.35
N GLU A 47 -31.57 -5.00 -10.29
CA GLU A 47 -31.10 -6.38 -10.49
C GLU A 47 -29.58 -6.39 -10.75
N PRO A 48 -28.89 -7.50 -10.47
CA PRO A 48 -27.44 -7.68 -10.74
C PRO A 48 -27.16 -7.87 -12.24
N SER A 49 -27.36 -6.81 -13.01
CA SER A 49 -27.11 -6.77 -14.46
C SER A 49 -26.87 -5.33 -14.93
N THR A 50 -26.01 -5.14 -15.93
CA THR A 50 -25.75 -3.83 -16.54
C THR A 50 -26.92 -3.26 -17.33
N ASP A 51 -27.90 -4.10 -17.70
CA ASP A 51 -29.09 -3.68 -18.45
C ASP A 51 -30.29 -3.39 -17.54
N ALA A 52 -30.16 -3.73 -16.24
CA ALA A 52 -31.20 -3.52 -15.25
C ALA A 52 -31.49 -2.03 -15.02
N LYS A 53 -32.72 -1.74 -14.60
CA LYS A 53 -33.20 -0.38 -14.34
C LYS A 53 -32.35 0.28 -13.25
N THR A 54 -31.97 1.53 -13.49
CA THR A 54 -31.27 2.36 -12.49
C THR A 54 -32.24 2.89 -11.45
N ILE A 55 -31.95 2.64 -10.18
CA ILE A 55 -32.67 3.15 -9.00
C ILE A 55 -32.12 4.52 -8.60
N SER A 56 -30.79 4.66 -8.60
CA SER A 56 -30.09 5.88 -8.18
C SER A 56 -28.72 5.97 -8.85
N LEU A 57 -28.17 7.18 -8.89
CA LEU A 57 -26.79 7.45 -9.25
C LEU A 57 -26.01 7.81 -7.99
N LEU A 58 -24.94 7.08 -7.69
CA LEU A 58 -24.15 7.21 -6.48
C LEU A 58 -22.82 7.88 -6.79
N LYS A 59 -22.38 8.77 -5.90
CA LYS A 59 -21.10 9.49 -6.01
C LYS A 59 -19.99 8.73 -5.31
N ILE A 60 -18.76 8.88 -5.79
CA ILE A 60 -17.57 8.32 -5.14
C ILE A 60 -17.52 8.66 -3.65
N GLY A 61 -17.04 7.73 -2.83
CA GLY A 61 -16.98 7.85 -1.39
C GLY A 61 -18.33 7.72 -0.67
N THR A 62 -19.42 7.42 -1.40
CA THR A 62 -20.71 7.08 -0.78
C THR A 62 -20.53 5.87 0.14
N THR A 63 -20.98 6.00 1.39
CA THR A 63 -21.03 4.89 2.35
C THR A 63 -22.20 3.96 2.00
N LEU A 64 -21.92 2.66 1.99
CA LEU A 64 -22.85 1.60 1.67
C LEU A 64 -22.77 0.49 2.72
N LYS A 65 -23.82 -0.30 2.83
CA LYS A 65 -23.81 -1.54 3.61
C LYS A 65 -24.07 -2.73 2.70
N ILE A 66 -23.24 -3.78 2.78
CA ILE A 66 -23.48 -5.03 2.05
C ILE A 66 -24.66 -5.77 2.67
N ILE A 67 -25.62 -6.16 1.85
CA ILE A 67 -26.83 -6.88 2.25
C ILE A 67 -26.81 -8.32 1.72
N GLU A 68 -26.26 -8.53 0.54
CA GLU A 68 -26.23 -9.83 -0.13
C GLU A 68 -24.97 -9.93 -1.00
N VAL A 69 -24.36 -11.12 -1.03
CA VAL A 69 -23.33 -11.50 -2.00
C VAL A 69 -24.00 -12.41 -3.01
N THR A 70 -23.86 -12.12 -4.30
CA THR A 70 -24.47 -12.92 -5.36
C THR A 70 -23.41 -13.73 -6.10
N ASP A 71 -23.79 -14.89 -6.64
CA ASP A 71 -22.92 -15.71 -7.50
C ASP A 71 -22.77 -15.13 -8.91
N LYS A 72 -23.49 -14.06 -9.25
CA LYS A 72 -23.36 -13.40 -10.55
C LYS A 72 -22.15 -12.49 -10.52
N THR A 73 -21.31 -12.60 -11.53
CA THR A 73 -20.09 -11.80 -11.65
C THR A 73 -20.15 -10.86 -12.86
N TYR A 74 -19.22 -9.91 -12.88
CA TYR A 74 -18.99 -9.02 -14.00
C TYR A 74 -17.51 -8.66 -14.08
N LEU A 75 -16.94 -8.77 -15.29
CA LEU A 75 -15.58 -8.37 -15.58
C LEU A 75 -15.45 -6.84 -15.57
N TYR A 76 -14.79 -6.30 -14.57
CA TYR A 76 -14.52 -4.87 -14.44
C TYR A 76 -13.02 -4.63 -14.24
N ASN A 77 -12.43 -3.72 -15.02
CA ASN A 77 -10.98 -3.46 -14.99
C ASN A 77 -10.12 -4.73 -15.09
N GLY A 78 -10.57 -5.72 -15.88
CA GLY A 78 -9.86 -6.99 -16.05
C GLY A 78 -9.97 -7.96 -14.88
N ILE A 79 -10.76 -7.65 -13.86
CA ILE A 79 -10.99 -8.49 -12.68
C ILE A 79 -12.46 -8.92 -12.65
N GLU A 80 -12.70 -10.23 -12.51
CA GLU A 80 -14.04 -10.78 -12.35
C GLU A 80 -14.51 -10.47 -10.92
N SER A 81 -15.59 -9.71 -10.77
CA SER A 81 -16.11 -9.29 -9.47
C SER A 81 -17.57 -9.69 -9.29
N PRO A 82 -17.98 -10.19 -8.11
CA PRO A 82 -19.39 -10.47 -7.85
C PRO A 82 -20.21 -9.19 -7.82
N TRP A 83 -21.50 -9.32 -8.16
CA TRP A 83 -22.48 -8.30 -7.85
C TRP A 83 -22.85 -8.40 -6.37
N TYR A 84 -22.92 -7.24 -5.72
CA TYR A 84 -23.39 -7.12 -4.35
C TYR A 84 -24.72 -6.38 -4.32
N LYS A 85 -25.64 -6.87 -3.49
CA LYS A 85 -26.77 -6.04 -3.06
C LYS A 85 -26.29 -5.16 -1.92
N VAL A 86 -26.54 -3.86 -2.04
CA VAL A 86 -26.14 -2.85 -1.07
C VAL A 86 -27.34 -2.03 -0.62
N GLU A 87 -27.25 -1.52 0.60
CA GLU A 87 -28.19 -0.55 1.17
C GLU A 87 -27.56 0.84 1.17
N TYR A 88 -28.34 1.83 0.75
CA TYR A 88 -28.00 3.24 0.67
C TYR A 88 -29.25 4.09 0.96
N ASN A 89 -29.25 4.87 2.05
CA ASN A 89 -30.36 5.75 2.43
C ASN A 89 -31.74 5.07 2.30
N ASP A 90 -31.91 3.92 2.96
CA ASP A 90 -33.12 3.07 2.95
C ASP A 90 -33.50 2.46 1.59
N LYS A 91 -32.69 2.68 0.55
CA LYS A 91 -32.84 2.03 -0.76
C LYS A 91 -31.90 0.84 -0.85
N GLN A 92 -32.37 -0.23 -1.47
CA GLN A 92 -31.53 -1.39 -1.81
C GLN A 92 -31.40 -1.52 -3.32
N GLY A 93 -30.23 -1.96 -3.76
CA GLY A 93 -29.97 -2.28 -5.15
C GLY A 93 -28.63 -2.96 -5.34
N TYR A 94 -28.26 -3.21 -6.58
CA TYR A 94 -27.10 -3.99 -6.96
C TYR A 94 -26.05 -3.13 -7.66
N LEU A 95 -24.78 -3.42 -7.39
CA LEU A 95 -23.61 -2.89 -8.11
C LEU A 95 -22.47 -3.92 -8.11
N VAL A 96 -21.51 -3.75 -9.02
CA VAL A 96 -20.36 -4.65 -9.18
C VAL A 96 -19.30 -4.38 -8.10
N GLY A 97 -18.73 -5.43 -7.52
CA GLY A 97 -17.70 -5.37 -6.49
C GLY A 97 -16.49 -4.50 -6.83
N GLY A 98 -16.01 -4.55 -8.08
CA GLY A 98 -14.89 -3.72 -8.55
C GLY A 98 -15.14 -2.20 -8.50
N LEU A 99 -16.38 -1.76 -8.26
CA LEU A 99 -16.75 -0.36 -8.04
C LEU A 99 -16.79 0.03 -6.55
N ILE A 100 -16.51 -0.90 -5.64
CA ILE A 100 -16.40 -0.70 -4.20
C ILE A 100 -14.91 -0.62 -3.83
N SER A 101 -14.58 0.28 -2.92
CA SER A 101 -13.22 0.44 -2.40
C SER A 101 -12.88 -0.73 -1.48
N ILE A 102 -11.69 -1.32 -1.64
CA ILE A 102 -11.23 -2.43 -0.77
C ILE A 102 -11.15 -1.99 0.70
N THR A 103 -10.80 -0.72 0.91
CA THR A 103 -10.75 -0.07 2.21
C THR A 103 -10.82 1.44 2.03
N GLU A 104 -11.00 2.16 3.12
CA GLU A 104 -10.78 3.61 3.18
C GLU A 104 -9.66 3.90 4.17
N LYS A 105 -8.74 4.78 3.77
CA LYS A 105 -7.84 5.45 4.71
C LYS A 105 -8.22 6.91 4.75
N LYS A 106 -8.28 7.49 5.96
CA LYS A 106 -8.66 8.88 6.16
C LYS A 106 -7.67 9.56 7.10
N SER A 107 -7.22 10.75 6.73
CA SER A 107 -6.53 11.69 7.62
C SER A 107 -7.13 13.07 7.38
N ASN A 108 -7.50 13.76 8.45
CA ASN A 108 -8.19 15.06 8.38
C ASN A 108 -9.43 14.99 7.46
N GLU A 109 -9.50 15.91 6.50
CA GLU A 109 -10.55 16.04 5.48
C GLU A 109 -10.22 15.27 4.17
N THR A 110 -9.15 14.47 4.18
CA THR A 110 -8.68 13.74 3.00
C THR A 110 -9.05 12.26 3.12
N ARG A 111 -9.71 11.71 2.10
CA ARG A 111 -10.10 10.30 2.02
C ARG A 111 -9.36 9.63 0.86
N PHE A 112 -8.78 8.47 1.12
CA PHE A 112 -8.10 7.63 0.16
C PHE A 112 -8.91 6.36 -0.05
N LEU A 113 -9.24 6.10 -1.31
CA LEU A 113 -10.00 4.94 -1.77
C LEU A 113 -9.13 4.14 -2.74
N PHE A 114 -9.27 2.83 -2.71
CA PHE A 114 -8.38 1.90 -3.37
C PHE A 114 -9.20 0.85 -4.13
N SER A 115 -8.78 0.55 -5.35
CA SER A 115 -9.32 -0.53 -6.17
C SER A 115 -8.19 -1.12 -7.02
N PHE A 116 -8.50 -2.13 -7.81
CA PHE A 116 -7.53 -2.82 -8.63
C PHE A 116 -7.91 -2.82 -10.11
N LYS A 117 -6.89 -3.03 -10.92
CA LYS A 117 -7.01 -3.34 -12.34
C LYS A 117 -6.04 -4.46 -12.67
N MET A 118 -6.47 -5.41 -13.48
CA MET A 118 -5.62 -6.42 -14.10
C MET A 118 -5.47 -6.09 -15.58
N ASP A 119 -4.24 -6.04 -16.07
CA ASP A 119 -3.92 -5.75 -17.47
C ASP A 119 -2.71 -6.58 -17.90
N ASN A 120 -2.86 -7.44 -18.92
CA ASN A 120 -1.81 -8.35 -19.39
C ASN A 120 -1.12 -9.12 -18.25
N SER A 121 -1.92 -9.73 -17.35
CA SER A 121 -1.47 -10.47 -16.17
C SER A 121 -0.65 -9.66 -15.15
N LYS A 122 -0.71 -8.32 -15.23
CA LYS A 122 -0.12 -7.41 -14.24
C LYS A 122 -1.22 -6.77 -13.42
N LEU A 123 -1.07 -6.81 -12.10
CA LEU A 123 -1.96 -6.13 -11.17
C LEU A 123 -1.53 -4.66 -11.02
N TYR A 124 -2.50 -3.77 -10.98
CA TYR A 124 -2.32 -2.35 -10.69
C TYR A 124 -3.23 -1.95 -9.53
N VAL A 125 -2.69 -1.16 -8.61
CA VAL A 125 -3.47 -0.47 -7.58
C VAL A 125 -3.91 0.88 -8.14
N ILE A 126 -5.22 1.13 -8.15
CA ILE A 126 -5.79 2.44 -8.43
C ILE A 126 -6.09 3.11 -7.10
N THR A 127 -5.44 4.24 -6.85
CA THR A 127 -5.66 5.06 -5.65
C THR A 127 -6.38 6.34 -6.05
N ARG A 128 -7.54 6.60 -5.43
CA ARG A 128 -8.28 7.85 -5.58
C ARG A 128 -8.27 8.64 -4.30
N VAL A 129 -8.12 9.96 -4.42
CA VAL A 129 -8.11 10.89 -3.28
C VAL A 129 -9.28 11.85 -3.41
N LEU A 130 -10.11 11.90 -2.37
CA LEU A 130 -11.12 12.92 -2.18
C LEU A 130 -10.58 13.97 -1.22
N THR A 131 -10.65 15.23 -1.61
CA THR A 131 -10.27 16.37 -0.77
C THR A 131 -11.43 17.35 -0.72
N ASN A 132 -11.60 18.09 0.37
CA ASN A 132 -12.64 19.13 0.44
C ASN A 132 -12.42 20.32 -0.50
N LYS A 133 -11.25 20.41 -1.16
CA LYS A 133 -10.91 21.51 -2.07
C LYS A 133 -11.60 21.38 -3.43
N SER A 134 -12.08 20.19 -3.80
CA SER A 134 -12.69 19.93 -5.12
C SER A 134 -13.79 18.88 -5.03
N SER A 135 -14.80 18.98 -5.91
CA SER A 135 -15.75 17.90 -6.15
C SER A 135 -15.14 16.73 -6.93
N ASP A 136 -13.98 16.94 -7.54
CA ASP A 136 -13.25 15.93 -8.32
C ASP A 136 -12.26 15.17 -7.44
N TYR A 137 -11.89 13.96 -7.88
CA TYR A 137 -10.87 13.15 -7.24
C TYR A 137 -9.53 13.23 -7.98
N LEU A 138 -8.43 13.10 -7.24
CA LEU A 138 -7.11 12.81 -7.81
C LEU A 138 -6.97 11.30 -7.97
N GLU A 139 -6.25 10.85 -8.99
CA GLU A 139 -6.02 9.42 -9.24
C GLU A 139 -4.55 9.13 -9.51
N ASN A 140 -4.08 8.00 -9.00
CA ASN A 140 -2.82 7.39 -9.38
C ASN A 140 -3.05 5.89 -9.66
N ILE A 141 -2.44 5.39 -10.74
CA ILE A 141 -2.44 3.96 -11.09
C ILE A 141 -0.99 3.49 -11.02
N THR A 142 -0.71 2.55 -10.11
CA THR A 142 0.63 2.01 -9.90
C THR A 142 0.63 0.49 -10.04
N GLU A 143 1.56 -0.05 -10.82
CA GLU A 143 1.81 -1.49 -10.91
C GLU A 143 2.17 -2.05 -9.53
N PHE A 144 1.47 -3.12 -9.13
CA PHE A 144 1.76 -3.88 -7.93
C PHE A 144 2.82 -4.94 -8.27
N LYS A 145 3.98 -4.85 -7.61
CA LYS A 145 5.15 -5.72 -7.87
C LYS A 145 5.42 -6.72 -6.74
N GLY A 146 4.54 -6.80 -5.75
CA GLY A 146 4.66 -7.77 -4.67
C GLY A 146 4.32 -9.16 -5.19
N ASP A 147 5.10 -10.14 -4.78
CA ASP A 147 4.81 -11.54 -5.07
C ASP A 147 3.60 -11.94 -4.21
N ASN A 148 2.49 -12.34 -4.85
CA ASN A 148 1.24 -12.83 -4.24
C ASN A 148 0.19 -11.82 -3.78
N TYR A 149 0.27 -10.56 -4.22
CA TYR A 149 -0.84 -9.60 -4.07
C TYR A 149 -1.27 -9.29 -2.62
N LEU A 150 -0.48 -9.70 -1.63
CA LEU A 150 -0.66 -9.40 -0.21
C LEU A 150 0.11 -8.15 0.18
N PHE A 151 -0.56 -7.23 0.88
CA PHE A 151 0.06 -5.97 1.27
C PHE A 151 -0.63 -5.30 2.46
N ARG A 152 0.04 -4.27 2.99
CA ARG A 152 -0.51 -3.31 3.94
C ARG A 152 -0.43 -1.90 3.37
N ILE A 153 -1.40 -1.06 3.74
CA ILE A 153 -1.40 0.36 3.40
C ILE A 153 -1.18 1.16 4.67
N PHE A 154 -0.09 1.91 4.70
CA PHE A 154 0.19 2.90 5.73
C PHE A 154 -0.13 4.30 5.20
N LEU A 155 -0.82 5.09 6.02
CA LEU A 155 -1.10 6.50 5.75
C LEU A 155 -0.39 7.32 6.80
N HIS A 156 0.43 8.24 6.35
CA HIS A 156 1.12 9.22 7.17
C HIS A 156 0.74 10.63 6.69
N ASP A 157 0.93 11.62 7.57
CA ASP A 157 0.94 13.03 7.16
C ASP A 157 2.21 13.31 6.33
N ASN A 158 2.78 14.51 6.41
CA ASN A 158 3.92 14.88 5.56
C ASN A 158 5.29 14.36 6.03
N LEU A 159 5.37 13.77 7.23
CA LEU A 159 6.61 13.28 7.86
C LEU A 159 7.77 14.31 7.86
N GLY A 160 7.44 15.61 7.89
CA GLY A 160 8.41 16.70 7.88
C GLY A 160 8.91 17.12 6.49
N ILE A 161 8.29 16.62 5.42
CA ILE A 161 8.57 17.04 4.05
C ILE A 161 7.72 18.26 3.69
N GLU A 162 8.37 19.31 3.21
CA GLU A 162 7.69 20.50 2.68
C GLU A 162 6.97 20.16 1.36
N ASN A 163 5.85 20.84 1.10
CA ASN A 163 5.04 20.66 -0.12
C ASN A 163 4.53 19.22 -0.33
N VAL A 164 4.39 18.45 0.77
CA VAL A 164 3.69 17.18 0.81
C VAL A 164 2.61 17.30 1.88
N ASN A 165 1.39 16.85 1.56
CA ASN A 165 0.28 16.82 2.50
C ASN A 165 0.21 15.48 3.23
N HIS A 166 0.30 14.38 2.47
CA HIS A 166 0.17 13.02 2.99
C HIS A 166 1.05 12.06 2.21
N ILE A 167 1.45 10.99 2.87
CA ILE A 167 2.28 9.93 2.33
C ILE A 167 1.55 8.60 2.50
N LEU A 168 1.35 7.90 1.38
CA LEU A 168 0.92 6.50 1.38
C LEU A 168 2.12 5.60 1.14
N TYR A 169 2.23 4.53 1.94
CA TYR A 169 3.18 3.45 1.71
C TYR A 169 2.42 2.14 1.56
N PHE A 170 2.57 1.51 0.40
CA PHE A 170 2.08 0.16 0.13
C PHE A 170 3.23 -0.81 0.38
N ASN A 171 3.13 -1.56 1.48
CA ASN A 171 4.14 -2.53 1.88
C ASN A 171 3.71 -3.93 1.43
N TYR A 172 4.47 -4.55 0.55
CA TYR A 172 4.25 -5.93 0.13
C TYR A 172 4.57 -6.88 1.29
N LEU A 173 3.78 -7.94 1.45
CA LEU A 173 4.02 -8.94 2.48
C LEU A 173 4.64 -10.19 1.84
N PRO A 174 5.74 -10.74 2.41
CA PRO A 174 6.32 -11.98 1.92
C PRO A 174 5.36 -13.15 2.07
N GLU A 175 5.43 -14.08 1.12
CA GLU A 175 4.99 -15.46 1.35
C GLU A 175 6.16 -16.40 1.70
N SER A 176 7.37 -16.06 1.26
CA SER A 176 8.59 -16.79 1.53
C SER A 176 9.72 -15.78 1.78
N CYS A 177 10.86 -16.26 2.27
CA CYS A 177 12.03 -15.41 2.48
C CYS A 177 12.46 -14.72 1.17
N GLU A 178 12.43 -15.46 0.05
CA GLU A 178 12.88 -15.01 -1.28
C GLU A 178 11.94 -14.00 -1.97
N ALA A 179 10.72 -13.79 -1.45
CA ALA A 179 9.75 -12.89 -2.06
C ALA A 179 10.14 -11.42 -1.94
N ASN A 180 9.75 -10.58 -2.90
CA ASN A 180 9.92 -9.13 -2.76
C ASN A 180 8.92 -8.56 -1.74
N THR A 181 9.47 -8.19 -0.59
CA THR A 181 8.76 -7.63 0.59
C THR A 181 8.82 -6.11 0.68
N GLY A 182 9.32 -5.45 -0.37
CA GLY A 182 9.43 -4.01 -0.43
C GLY A 182 8.06 -3.33 -0.58
N GLY A 183 7.95 -2.41 -1.52
CA GLY A 183 6.71 -1.65 -1.66
C GLY A 183 6.81 -0.46 -2.57
N PHE A 184 5.86 0.46 -2.46
CA PHE A 184 5.97 1.75 -3.13
C PHE A 184 5.34 2.88 -2.33
N TYR A 185 5.87 4.08 -2.56
CA TYR A 185 5.37 5.31 -1.98
C TYR A 185 4.56 6.12 -2.98
N LEU A 186 3.42 6.65 -2.53
CA LEU A 186 2.70 7.74 -3.20
C LEU A 186 2.69 8.98 -2.31
N PHE A 187 3.03 10.14 -2.86
CA PHE A 187 2.93 11.42 -2.15
C PHE A 187 1.79 12.24 -2.72
N LEU A 188 0.94 12.74 -1.83
CA LEU A 188 -0.08 13.71 -2.15
C LEU A 188 0.45 15.12 -1.89
N ASN A 189 0.34 16.00 -2.87
CA ASN A 189 0.53 17.42 -2.71
C ASN A 189 -0.54 18.23 -3.45
N ASP A 190 -0.43 19.56 -3.44
CA ASP A 190 -1.39 20.45 -4.11
C ASP A 190 -1.44 20.27 -5.64
N SER A 191 -0.43 19.65 -6.26
CA SER A 191 -0.43 19.39 -7.71
C SER A 191 -0.94 18.00 -8.09
N GLY A 192 -1.10 17.06 -7.15
CA GLY A 192 -1.61 15.72 -7.45
C GLY A 192 -1.14 14.61 -6.51
N LEU A 193 -1.47 13.37 -6.89
CA LEU A 193 -1.00 12.14 -6.25
C LEU A 193 0.10 11.49 -7.11
N HIS A 194 1.32 11.49 -6.62
CA HIS A 194 2.51 11.12 -7.40
C HIS A 194 3.10 9.81 -6.92
N LYS A 195 3.47 8.92 -7.84
CA LYS A 195 4.33 7.78 -7.53
C LYS A 195 5.74 8.27 -7.29
N VAL A 196 6.32 7.91 -6.15
CA VAL A 196 7.61 8.43 -5.69
C VAL A 196 8.74 7.46 -5.99
N LEU A 197 8.62 6.23 -5.48
CA LEU A 197 9.67 5.22 -5.55
C LEU A 197 9.06 3.84 -5.27
N ASP A 198 9.49 2.84 -6.03
CA ASP A 198 9.37 1.43 -5.65
C ASP A 198 10.57 1.09 -4.75
N LEU A 199 10.39 0.33 -3.68
CA LEU A 199 11.44 -0.22 -2.82
C LEU A 199 11.50 -1.74 -2.98
N THR A 200 12.68 -2.32 -2.80
CA THR A 200 12.90 -3.77 -2.75
C THR A 200 13.36 -4.19 -1.37
N SER A 201 12.96 -5.40 -0.97
CA SER A 201 13.44 -6.04 0.24
C SER A 201 13.28 -7.55 0.09
N SER A 202 14.29 -8.32 0.41
CA SER A 202 14.29 -9.78 0.25
C SER A 202 15.29 -10.40 1.22
N ALA A 203 15.03 -11.63 1.64
CA ALA A 203 15.97 -12.39 2.46
C ALA A 203 16.13 -13.81 1.93
N ASP A 204 17.33 -14.33 1.97
CA ASP A 204 17.59 -15.75 1.75
C ASP A 204 18.32 -16.29 2.99
N ILE A 205 18.46 -17.60 3.08
CA ILE A 205 19.27 -18.22 4.14
C ILE A 205 20.67 -17.62 4.06
N GLY A 206 21.11 -16.99 5.15
CA GLY A 206 22.42 -16.35 5.25
C GLY A 206 22.59 -15.03 4.49
N PHE A 207 21.56 -14.49 3.83
CA PHE A 207 21.63 -13.21 3.09
C PHE A 207 20.38 -12.36 3.26
N TRP A 208 20.51 -11.04 3.28
CA TRP A 208 19.36 -10.14 3.22
C TRP A 208 19.69 -8.85 2.48
N GLU A 209 18.68 -8.24 1.87
CA GLU A 209 18.73 -6.91 1.27
C GLU A 209 17.46 -6.13 1.64
N SER A 210 17.62 -4.84 1.93
CA SER A 210 16.50 -3.96 2.26
C SER A 210 16.74 -2.55 1.75
N GLU A 211 15.69 -1.96 1.20
CA GLU A 211 15.65 -0.55 0.85
C GLU A 211 14.55 0.16 1.64
N ILE A 212 14.91 1.28 2.27
CA ILE A 212 13.97 2.11 3.03
C ILE A 212 14.17 3.59 2.74
N LEU A 213 13.12 4.37 3.01
CA LEU A 213 13.19 5.83 3.10
C LEU A 213 13.09 6.24 4.58
N ILE A 214 14.04 7.07 5.02
CA ILE A 214 14.04 7.71 6.33
C ILE A 214 13.65 9.17 6.12
N PHE A 215 12.51 9.56 6.66
CA PHE A 215 11.96 10.92 6.56
C PHE A 215 12.47 11.83 7.68
N PRO A 216 12.39 13.17 7.53
CA PRO A 216 12.88 14.11 8.55
C PRO A 216 12.35 13.87 9.95
N ASN A 217 11.07 13.49 10.08
CA ASN A 217 10.44 13.25 11.38
C ASN A 217 10.61 11.80 11.90
N ASN A 218 11.33 10.94 11.18
CA ASN A 218 11.65 9.60 11.69
C ASN A 218 12.87 9.62 12.62
N PRO A 219 13.07 8.56 13.44
CA PRO A 219 14.35 8.33 14.10
C PRO A 219 15.49 8.37 13.08
N ASN A 220 16.58 9.08 13.41
CA ASN A 220 17.72 9.34 12.52
C ASN A 220 17.39 10.16 11.26
N GLY A 221 16.20 10.77 11.20
CA GLY A 221 15.83 11.73 10.17
C GLY A 221 16.61 13.03 10.30
N GLU A 222 16.89 13.65 9.17
CA GLU A 222 17.50 14.98 9.09
C GLU A 222 16.49 15.97 8.53
N LYS A 223 16.48 17.19 9.07
CA LYS A 223 15.63 18.27 8.59
C LYS A 223 15.84 18.50 7.08
N ASP A 224 14.75 18.67 6.35
CA ASP A 224 14.70 18.99 4.91
C ASP A 224 15.37 17.93 3.99
N LYS A 225 15.51 16.69 4.46
CA LYS A 225 16.12 15.58 3.70
C LYS A 225 15.30 14.30 3.81
N ILE A 226 15.20 13.58 2.70
CA ILE A 226 14.79 12.17 2.68
C ILE A 226 16.07 11.37 2.50
N LEU A 227 16.38 10.48 3.44
CA LEU A 227 17.51 9.58 3.28
C LEU A 227 17.01 8.27 2.66
N PHE A 228 17.51 7.93 1.48
CA PHE A 228 17.38 6.57 0.94
C PHE A 228 18.52 5.73 1.50
N LEU A 229 18.16 4.61 2.12
CA LEU A 229 19.09 3.65 2.69
C LEU A 229 18.87 2.30 1.99
N LYS A 230 19.91 1.79 1.35
CA LYS A 230 20.00 0.42 0.87
C LYS A 230 21.02 -0.31 1.73
N GLU A 231 20.60 -1.40 2.34
CA GLU A 231 21.46 -2.28 3.13
C GLU A 231 21.39 -3.69 2.58
N HIS A 232 22.51 -4.39 2.62
CA HIS A 232 22.53 -5.84 2.45
C HIS A 232 23.51 -6.44 3.44
N GLY A 233 23.21 -7.66 3.88
CA GLY A 233 24.03 -8.34 4.87
C GLY A 233 24.07 -9.84 4.69
N GLN A 234 25.03 -10.45 5.38
CA GLN A 234 25.25 -11.89 5.42
C GLN A 234 25.44 -12.37 6.86
N PHE A 235 24.97 -13.57 7.14
CA PHE A 235 25.10 -14.23 8.43
C PHE A 235 25.28 -15.75 8.24
N PRO A 236 25.81 -16.50 9.22
CA PRO A 236 26.06 -17.93 9.07
C PRO A 236 24.78 -18.71 8.72
N GLU A 237 24.86 -19.54 7.69
CA GLU A 237 23.78 -20.42 7.23
C GLU A 237 23.55 -21.60 8.20
N ASP A 238 24.66 -22.16 8.70
CA ASP A 238 24.68 -23.34 9.58
C ASP A 238 25.24 -22.98 10.96
N ILE A 239 24.36 -22.92 11.96
CA ILE A 239 24.75 -22.92 13.38
C ILE A 239 24.46 -24.33 13.90
N GLU A 240 25.49 -25.18 13.91
CA GLU A 240 25.40 -26.59 14.30
C GLU A 240 25.50 -26.76 15.82
N SER A 241 26.16 -25.82 16.50
CA SER A 241 26.40 -25.87 17.94
C SER A 241 26.16 -24.52 18.62
N ASN A 242 25.81 -24.55 19.91
CA ASN A 242 25.67 -23.33 20.72
C ASN A 242 27.00 -22.58 20.93
N ASP A 243 28.13 -23.17 20.54
CA ASP A 243 29.46 -22.59 20.67
C ASP A 243 29.95 -21.97 19.35
N ASP A 244 29.17 -22.07 18.27
CA ASP A 244 29.53 -21.50 16.97
C ASP A 244 29.46 -19.96 17.02
N PRO A 245 30.41 -19.25 16.38
CA PRO A 245 30.43 -17.80 16.39
C PRO A 245 29.25 -17.24 15.59
N ILE A 246 28.39 -16.49 16.26
CA ILE A 246 27.35 -15.68 15.61
C ILE A 246 28.00 -14.38 15.12
N TRP A 247 27.91 -14.13 13.82
CA TRP A 247 28.40 -12.90 13.20
C TRP A 247 27.40 -12.40 12.14
N GLU A 248 27.48 -11.11 11.84
CA GLU A 248 26.76 -10.48 10.74
C GLU A 248 27.71 -9.48 10.07
N GLU A 249 27.78 -9.53 8.74
CA GLU A 249 28.41 -8.50 7.92
C GLU A 249 27.33 -7.68 7.22
N THR A 250 27.43 -6.35 7.27
CA THR A 250 26.46 -5.44 6.65
C THR A 250 27.17 -4.38 5.82
N ASN A 251 26.73 -4.19 4.59
CA ASN A 251 27.13 -3.10 3.71
C ASN A 251 25.95 -2.15 3.50
N SER A 252 26.20 -0.84 3.54
CA SER A 252 25.15 0.18 3.46
C SER A 252 25.48 1.29 2.47
N ILE A 253 24.48 1.68 1.67
CA ILE A 253 24.51 2.83 0.78
C ILE A 253 23.47 3.85 1.25
N LYS A 254 23.92 5.08 1.49
CA LYS A 254 23.12 6.20 1.96
C LYS A 254 23.09 7.31 0.93
N ILE A 255 21.91 7.68 0.46
CA ILE A 255 21.73 8.74 -0.54
C ILE A 255 20.82 9.82 0.04
N ASN A 256 21.34 11.04 0.17
CA ASN A 256 20.54 12.21 0.56
C ASN A 256 19.70 12.66 -0.63
N LEU A 257 18.38 12.67 -0.44
CA LEU A 257 17.39 13.04 -1.43
C LEU A 257 16.59 14.26 -0.93
N LYS A 258 16.00 14.97 -1.90
CA LYS A 258 14.99 16.00 -1.68
C LYS A 258 13.76 15.71 -2.52
N TRP A 259 12.61 16.16 -2.04
CA TRP A 259 11.38 16.20 -2.82
C TRP A 259 11.26 17.55 -3.51
N GLU A 260 11.50 17.58 -4.82
CA GLU A 260 11.48 18.79 -5.64
C GLU A 260 10.81 18.47 -6.98
N ASP A 261 9.96 19.36 -7.49
CA ASP A 261 9.23 19.18 -8.75
C ASP A 261 8.52 17.82 -8.88
N ASN A 262 7.84 17.39 -7.81
CA ASN A 262 7.09 16.13 -7.75
C ASN A 262 7.93 14.86 -7.95
N LYS A 263 9.23 14.89 -7.63
CA LYS A 263 10.14 13.75 -7.73
C LYS A 263 11.25 13.80 -6.68
N LEU A 264 11.87 12.65 -6.45
CA LEU A 264 13.09 12.57 -5.65
C LEU A 264 14.30 13.03 -6.46
N THR A 265 15.07 13.96 -5.91
CA THR A 265 16.29 14.51 -6.51
C THR A 265 17.47 14.34 -5.54
N PRO A 266 18.58 13.70 -5.97
CA PRO A 266 18.75 12.98 -7.24
C PRO A 266 17.82 11.75 -7.34
N ASN A 267 17.70 11.16 -8.53
CA ASN A 267 16.99 9.88 -8.65
C ASN A 267 17.83 8.76 -7.99
N PRO A 268 17.31 8.08 -6.94
CA PRO A 268 18.09 7.09 -6.20
C PRO A 268 18.53 5.91 -7.06
N ARG A 269 17.71 5.45 -8.01
CA ARG A 269 18.06 4.35 -8.94
C ARG A 269 19.22 4.71 -9.85
N THR A 270 19.25 5.94 -10.35
CA THR A 270 20.36 6.43 -11.18
C THR A 270 21.67 6.49 -10.39
N ILE A 271 21.61 6.86 -9.12
CA ILE A 271 22.80 6.92 -8.25
C ILE A 271 23.28 5.52 -7.86
N LEU A 272 22.37 4.61 -7.49
CA LEU A 272 22.70 3.21 -7.19
C LEU A 272 23.42 2.53 -8.35
N ASN A 273 22.87 2.64 -9.56
CA ASN A 273 23.50 2.07 -10.76
C ASN A 273 24.91 2.63 -11.00
N LYS A 274 25.21 3.86 -10.59
CA LYS A 274 26.58 4.38 -10.69
C LYS A 274 27.49 3.71 -9.68
N ILE A 275 27.06 3.62 -8.41
CA ILE A 275 27.86 3.05 -7.32
C ILE A 275 28.17 1.58 -7.57
N GLU A 276 27.19 0.79 -8.02
CA GLU A 276 27.36 -0.65 -8.27
C GLU A 276 28.24 -0.98 -9.50
N ASN A 277 28.57 0.01 -10.33
CA ASN A 277 29.45 -0.14 -11.50
C ASN A 277 30.87 0.43 -11.28
N TYR A 278 31.20 0.86 -10.06
CA TYR A 278 32.57 1.27 -9.65
C TYR A 278 33.25 0.16 -8.87
#